data_AF-A0A937AT12-F1
#
_entry.id   AF-A0A937AT12-F1
#
_cell.length_a   1.000
_cell.length_b   1.000
_cell.length_c   1.000
_cell.angle_alpha   90.00
_cell.angle_beta   90.00
_cell.angle_gamma   90.00
#
_symmetry.space_group_name_H-M   'P 1'
#
loop_
_entity.id
_entity.type
_entity.pdbx_description
1 polymer ?
#
loop_
_entity_poly.entity_id
_entity_poly.type
_entity_poly.pdbx_seq_one_letter_code
_entity_poly.pdbx_strand_id
1 'polypeptide(L)'
;MKLRSVTLLLLLSAAYISCDKSSHDLKDACFEVKILNEICGNAVVQILDQKLYQYGEKGYKLNGITYDHVFTTTFSCTDMSKLYASSSSLEGLKIKVKATEKHDDDPYCIKCAATIANAPQKFVLLKVVTDCK
;
A
#
# COMPACT_ATOMS: atom_id res chain seq x y z
N MET A 1 -48.25 9.93 -25.65
CA MET A 1 -46.88 9.36 -25.79
C MET A 1 -46.07 9.66 -24.53
N LYS A 2 -46.03 8.72 -23.58
CA LYS A 2 -45.25 8.80 -22.33
C LYS A 2 -43.84 8.23 -22.59
N LEU A 3 -43.00 9.01 -23.27
CA LEU A 3 -41.66 8.58 -23.71
C LEU A 3 -40.53 9.32 -22.94
N ARG A 4 -40.72 9.57 -21.63
CA ARG A 4 -39.74 10.30 -20.80
C ARG A 4 -39.15 9.48 -19.64
N SER A 5 -39.71 8.33 -19.30
CA SER A 5 -39.25 7.54 -18.13
C SER A 5 -38.24 6.44 -18.44
N VAL A 6 -38.02 6.09 -19.72
CA VAL A 6 -37.10 4.98 -20.09
C VAL A 6 -35.64 5.44 -20.14
N THR A 7 -35.39 6.72 -20.42
CA THR A 7 -34.03 7.27 -20.53
C THR A 7 -33.31 7.42 -19.20
N LEU A 8 -34.05 7.49 -18.08
CA LEU A 8 -33.44 7.64 -16.74
C LEU A 8 -32.89 6.31 -16.19
N LEU A 9 -33.39 5.17 -16.67
CA LEU A 9 -32.98 3.84 -16.19
C LEU A 9 -31.67 3.35 -16.82
N LEU A 10 -31.28 3.89 -17.99
CA LEU A 10 -30.05 3.50 -18.69
C LEU A 10 -28.77 4.15 -18.14
N LEU A 11 -28.90 5.24 -17.36
CA LEU A 11 -27.75 5.95 -16.79
C LEU A 11 -27.24 5.33 -15.47
N LEU A 12 -28.04 4.47 -14.80
CA LEU A 12 -27.63 3.81 -13.56
C LEU A 12 -26.77 2.56 -13.78
N SER A 13 -26.81 1.93 -14.96
CA SER A 13 -26.07 0.69 -15.22
C SER A 13 -24.58 0.91 -15.56
N ALA A 14 -24.17 2.14 -15.88
CA ALA A 14 -22.77 2.46 -16.18
C ALA A 14 -21.89 2.66 -14.92
N ALA A 15 -22.47 2.72 -13.72
CA ALA A 15 -21.73 2.94 -12.48
C ALA A 15 -21.07 1.67 -11.90
N TYR A 16 -21.32 0.48 -12.45
CA TYR A 16 -20.86 -0.79 -11.88
C TYR A 16 -19.52 -1.30 -12.40
N ILE A 17 -18.84 -0.56 -13.31
CA ILE A 17 -17.58 -1.02 -13.92
C ILE A 17 -16.33 -0.50 -13.20
N SER A 18 -16.47 0.23 -12.10
CA SER A 18 -15.31 0.51 -11.23
C SER A 18 -15.05 -0.70 -10.32
N CYS A 19 -14.80 -1.84 -10.95
CA CYS A 19 -14.36 -3.06 -10.28
C CYS A 19 -12.87 -2.87 -9.96
N ASP A 20 -12.57 -2.56 -8.71
CA ASP A 20 -11.20 -2.49 -8.19
C ASP A 20 -10.54 -3.85 -8.44
N LYS A 21 -9.47 -3.89 -9.25
CA LYS A 21 -8.76 -5.14 -9.53
C LYS A 21 -8.30 -5.70 -8.19
N SER A 22 -8.91 -6.83 -7.81
CA SER A 22 -8.80 -7.38 -6.46
C SER A 22 -7.34 -7.52 -6.05
N SER A 23 -7.05 -7.15 -4.81
CA SER A 23 -5.76 -7.27 -4.12
C SER A 23 -5.22 -8.70 -4.00
N HIS A 24 -5.89 -9.70 -4.61
CA HIS A 24 -5.54 -11.10 -4.51
C HIS A 24 -4.20 -11.42 -5.20
N ASP A 25 -3.97 -10.87 -6.39
CA ASP A 25 -2.71 -11.06 -7.14
C ASP A 25 -1.48 -10.53 -6.38
N LEU A 26 -1.68 -9.51 -5.52
CA LEU A 26 -0.60 -8.94 -4.71
C LEU A 26 -0.22 -9.83 -3.52
N LYS A 27 -1.15 -10.68 -3.04
CA LYS A 27 -0.91 -11.58 -1.89
C LYS A 27 0.04 -12.71 -2.22
N ASP A 28 -0.05 -13.24 -3.44
CA ASP A 28 0.82 -14.33 -3.89
C ASP A 28 2.17 -13.83 -4.42
N ALA A 29 2.29 -12.53 -4.68
CA ALA A 29 3.50 -11.92 -5.19
C ALA A 29 4.51 -11.62 -4.07
N CYS A 30 5.75 -12.03 -4.28
CA CYS A 30 6.91 -11.47 -3.58
C CYS A 30 7.51 -10.36 -4.43
N PHE A 31 7.68 -9.17 -3.86
CA PHE A 31 8.15 -8.02 -4.63
C PHE A 31 8.97 -7.06 -3.78
N GLU A 32 9.69 -6.17 -4.45
CA GLU A 32 10.51 -5.15 -3.81
C GLU A 32 9.76 -3.82 -3.73
N VAL A 33 9.87 -3.17 -2.58
CA VAL A 33 9.40 -1.80 -2.36
C VAL A 33 10.51 -0.93 -1.80
N LYS A 34 10.46 0.36 -2.10
CA LYS A 34 11.29 1.40 -1.48
C LYS A 34 10.46 2.15 -0.44
N ILE A 35 10.95 2.28 0.78
CA ILE A 35 10.33 3.12 1.80
C ILE A 35 10.59 4.59 1.45
N LEU A 36 9.54 5.39 1.33
CA LEU A 36 9.62 6.82 1.04
C LEU A 36 9.50 7.68 2.29
N ASN A 37 8.66 7.26 3.23
CA ASN A 37 8.47 7.93 4.50
C ASN A 37 7.98 6.90 5.51
N GLU A 38 8.36 7.06 6.78
CA GLU A 38 7.99 6.13 7.84
C GLU A 38 7.85 6.89 9.17
N ILE A 39 6.79 6.56 9.91
CA ILE A 39 6.57 7.03 11.27
C ILE A 39 5.87 5.93 12.07
N CYS A 40 6.53 5.48 13.14
CA CYS A 40 6.00 4.47 14.06
C CYS A 40 5.49 3.18 13.41
N GLY A 41 6.14 2.71 12.34
CA GLY A 41 5.75 1.54 11.57
C GLY A 41 4.68 1.79 10.52
N ASN A 42 4.03 2.95 10.50
CA ASN A 42 3.24 3.38 9.34
C ASN A 42 4.20 3.94 8.29
N ALA A 43 4.08 3.46 7.06
CA ALA A 43 5.01 3.83 6.00
C ALA A 43 4.29 4.10 4.68
N VAL A 44 4.85 5.03 3.91
CA VAL A 44 4.56 5.16 2.49
C VAL A 44 5.68 4.46 1.73
N VAL A 45 5.30 3.52 0.87
CA VAL A 45 6.24 2.73 0.08
C VAL A 45 5.96 2.88 -1.40
N GLN A 46 7.00 2.74 -2.21
CA GLN A 46 6.96 2.74 -3.66
C GLN A 46 7.22 1.34 -4.20
N ILE A 47 6.35 0.84 -5.07
CA ILE A 47 6.54 -0.42 -5.80
C ILE A 47 7.69 -0.26 -6.78
N LEU A 48 8.61 -1.23 -6.79
CA LEU A 48 9.73 -1.25 -7.75
C LEU A 48 9.54 -2.27 -8.88
N ASP A 49 8.64 -3.25 -8.70
CA ASP A 49 8.30 -4.21 -9.75
C ASP A 49 7.27 -3.62 -10.73
N GLN A 50 7.70 -3.40 -11.98
CA GLN A 50 6.87 -2.86 -13.05
C GLN A 50 5.56 -3.64 -13.28
N LYS A 51 5.57 -4.97 -13.07
CA LYS A 51 4.37 -5.81 -13.25
C LYS A 51 3.29 -5.49 -12.22
N LEU A 52 3.67 -4.90 -11.09
CA LEU A 52 2.79 -4.59 -9.95
C LEU A 52 2.46 -3.10 -9.83
N TYR A 53 2.94 -2.26 -10.74
CA TYR A 53 2.71 -0.81 -10.73
C TYR A 53 1.23 -0.40 -10.69
N GLN A 54 0.33 -1.25 -11.18
CA GLN A 54 -1.12 -1.03 -11.13
C GLN A 54 -1.70 -1.03 -9.70
N TYR A 55 -1.02 -1.66 -8.75
CA TYR A 55 -1.49 -1.73 -7.36
C TYR A 55 -1.13 -0.48 -6.54
N GLY A 56 -0.25 0.38 -7.04
CA GLY A 56 0.04 1.68 -6.43
C GLY A 56 -0.87 2.80 -6.95
N GLU A 57 -0.83 3.94 -6.27
CA GLU A 57 -1.36 5.24 -6.69
C GLU A 57 -0.29 6.07 -7.37
N LYS A 58 -0.72 7.07 -8.14
CA LYS A 58 0.15 8.02 -8.83
C LYS A 58 0.02 9.41 -8.24
N GLY A 59 1.06 10.23 -8.36
CA GLY A 59 1.00 11.65 -8.00
C GLY A 59 1.19 11.97 -6.52
N TYR A 60 1.72 11.05 -5.71
CA TYR A 60 2.00 11.32 -4.30
C TYR A 60 3.14 12.33 -4.16
N LYS A 61 2.92 13.41 -3.41
CA LYS A 61 3.91 14.48 -3.24
C LYS A 61 4.57 14.38 -1.87
N LEU A 62 5.90 14.29 -1.87
CA LEU A 62 6.72 14.29 -0.67
C LEU A 62 7.97 15.12 -0.91
N ASN A 63 8.22 16.10 -0.04
CA ASN A 63 9.40 16.97 -0.09
C ASN A 63 9.64 17.63 -1.47
N GLY A 64 8.56 18.04 -2.15
CA GLY A 64 8.61 18.67 -3.47
C GLY A 64 8.78 17.69 -4.65
N ILE A 65 8.95 16.39 -4.38
CA ILE A 65 9.07 15.35 -5.39
C ILE A 65 7.72 14.65 -5.56
N THR A 66 7.37 14.32 -6.80
CA THR A 66 6.17 13.53 -7.12
C THR A 66 6.57 12.08 -7.37
N TYR A 67 5.93 11.16 -6.67
CA TYR A 67 6.14 9.72 -6.73
C TYR A 67 4.90 9.02 -7.29
N ASP A 68 5.17 8.02 -8.13
CA ASP A 68 4.16 7.12 -8.68
C ASP A 68 4.36 5.70 -8.15
N HIS A 69 3.29 4.91 -8.24
CA HIS A 69 3.21 3.52 -7.83
C HIS A 69 3.42 3.34 -6.32
N VAL A 70 2.82 4.24 -5.54
CA VAL A 70 2.96 4.26 -4.09
C VAL A 70 1.71 3.76 -3.38
N PHE A 71 1.87 3.26 -2.16
CA PHE A 71 0.74 2.98 -1.26
C PHE A 71 1.18 3.10 0.19
N THR A 72 0.20 3.17 1.07
CA THR A 72 0.41 3.19 2.53
C THR A 72 0.43 1.76 3.07
N THR A 73 1.30 1.50 4.03
CA THR A 73 1.36 0.23 4.75
C THR A 73 1.59 0.48 6.23
N THR A 74 1.40 -0.58 7.02
CA THR A 74 1.86 -0.65 8.40
C THR A 74 2.69 -1.90 8.54
N PHE A 75 3.89 -1.80 9.09
CA PHE A 75 4.72 -2.97 9.38
C PHE A 75 4.40 -3.56 10.75
N SER A 76 4.63 -4.86 10.89
CA SER A 76 4.60 -5.52 12.19
C SER A 76 5.73 -5.02 13.08
N CYS A 77 5.60 -5.18 14.39
CA CYS A 77 6.63 -4.74 15.32
C CYS A 77 7.92 -5.54 15.16
N THR A 78 7.77 -6.85 14.91
CA THR A 78 8.88 -7.74 14.59
C THR A 78 9.62 -7.28 13.33
N ASP A 79 8.89 -6.87 12.29
CA ASP A 79 9.52 -6.37 11.06
C ASP A 79 10.21 -5.03 11.29
N MET A 80 9.57 -4.10 12.02
CA MET A 80 10.20 -2.83 12.38
C MET A 80 11.50 -3.02 13.17
N SER A 81 11.54 -3.93 14.14
CA SER A 81 12.77 -4.25 14.87
C SER A 81 13.88 -4.76 13.95
N LYS A 82 13.56 -5.59 12.96
CA LYS A 82 14.55 -6.06 11.96
C LYS A 82 15.06 -4.92 11.08
N LEU A 83 14.14 -4.06 10.61
CA LEU A 83 14.48 -2.94 9.76
C LEU A 83 15.42 -1.95 10.48
N TYR A 84 15.09 -1.54 11.70
CA TYR A 84 15.95 -0.64 12.49
C TYR A 84 17.26 -1.28 12.96
N ALA A 85 17.31 -2.61 13.13
CA ALA A 85 18.57 -3.29 13.37
C ALA A 85 19.51 -3.25 12.16
N SER A 86 18.97 -3.12 10.95
CA SER A 86 19.73 -3.11 9.69
C SER A 86 20.09 -1.72 9.18
N SER A 87 19.36 -0.68 9.59
CA SER A 87 19.57 0.68 9.12
C SER A 87 19.16 1.72 10.16
N SER A 88 19.93 2.81 10.27
CA SER A 88 19.62 3.96 11.13
C SER A 88 18.51 4.85 10.58
N SER A 89 18.24 4.78 9.26
CA SER A 89 17.12 5.43 8.61
C SER A 89 16.44 4.47 7.65
N LEU A 90 15.11 4.43 7.67
CA LEU A 90 14.33 3.58 6.78
C LEU A 90 14.01 4.29 5.46
N GLU A 91 14.08 5.62 5.40
CA GLU A 91 13.86 6.37 4.17
C GLU A 91 14.87 5.97 3.09
N GLY A 92 14.35 5.61 1.91
CA GLY A 92 15.14 5.14 0.78
C GLY A 92 15.50 3.65 0.82
N LEU A 93 15.27 2.96 1.94
CA LEU A 93 15.57 1.53 2.08
C LEU A 93 14.69 0.70 1.14
N LYS A 94 15.33 -0.21 0.41
CA LYS A 94 14.64 -1.18 -0.46
C LYS A 94 14.52 -2.50 0.26
N ILE A 95 13.31 -3.05 0.29
CA ILE A 95 12.99 -4.26 1.03
C ILE A 95 12.10 -5.19 0.21
N LYS A 96 12.29 -6.49 0.41
CA LYS A 96 11.41 -7.51 -0.16
C LYS A 96 10.23 -7.73 0.77
N VAL A 97 9.04 -7.79 0.20
CA VAL A 97 7.77 -7.89 0.93
C VAL A 97 6.82 -8.87 0.25
N LYS A 98 5.86 -9.36 1.04
CA LYS A 98 4.64 -10.03 0.58
C LYS A 98 3.44 -9.33 1.19
N ALA A 99 2.35 -9.19 0.44
CA ALA A 99 1.11 -8.69 1.03
C ALA A 99 0.52 -9.75 1.98
N THR A 100 -0.07 -9.30 3.08
CA THR A 100 -0.67 -10.16 4.10
C THR A 100 -2.04 -9.60 4.51
N GLU A 101 -2.88 -10.40 5.14
CA GLU A 101 -4.15 -9.95 5.71
C GLU A 101 -4.04 -9.51 7.16
N LYS A 102 -3.03 -10.03 7.87
CA LYS A 102 -2.79 -9.75 9.28
C LYS A 102 -1.31 -9.77 9.62
N HIS A 103 -0.97 -9.08 10.69
CA HIS A 103 0.30 -9.22 11.39
C HIS A 103 0.12 -10.16 12.57
N ASP A 104 1.11 -11.03 12.77
CA ASP A 104 1.25 -11.81 13.99
C ASP A 104 2.07 -10.97 14.99
N ASP A 105 1.50 -9.84 15.43
CA ASP A 105 2.16 -8.95 16.40
C ASP A 105 2.10 -9.54 17.81
N ASP A 106 3.18 -9.34 18.56
CA ASP A 106 3.25 -9.65 19.99
C ASP A 106 2.22 -8.80 20.77
N PRO A 107 1.46 -9.38 21.73
CA PRO A 107 0.49 -8.64 22.55
C PRO A 107 1.09 -7.48 23.36
N TYR A 108 2.40 -7.47 23.62
CA TYR A 108 3.12 -6.39 24.28
C TYR A 108 3.66 -5.35 23.30
N CYS A 109 3.40 -5.47 22.00
CA CYS A 109 3.81 -4.43 21.07
C CYS A 109 3.00 -3.15 21.26
N ILE A 110 3.69 -2.10 21.67
CA ILE A 110 3.14 -0.75 21.72
C ILE A 110 3.27 -0.12 20.34
N LYS A 111 2.12 0.10 19.69
CA LYS A 111 2.05 0.87 18.44
C LYS A 111 1.69 2.32 18.74
N CYS A 112 2.39 3.23 18.08
CA CYS A 112 2.05 4.64 18.14
C CYS A 112 0.90 4.92 17.15
N ALA A 113 -0.04 5.77 17.53
CA ALA A 113 -1.22 6.11 16.72
C ALA A 113 -0.94 7.22 15.68
N ALA A 114 0.33 7.51 15.40
CA ALA A 114 0.69 8.53 14.42
C ALA A 114 0.36 8.06 13.01
N THR A 115 0.00 9.00 12.16
CA THR A 115 -0.24 8.77 10.73
C THR A 115 0.60 9.73 9.89
N ILE A 116 0.92 9.32 8.68
CA ILE A 116 1.66 10.16 7.73
C ILE A 116 0.66 11.14 7.11
N ALA A 117 0.92 12.43 7.27
CA ALA A 117 0.11 13.46 6.64
C ALA A 117 0.14 13.31 5.10
N ASN A 118 -1.02 13.44 4.46
CA ASN A 118 -1.20 13.28 3.02
C ASN A 118 -0.77 11.90 2.48
N ALA A 119 -0.77 10.85 3.30
CA ALA A 119 -0.47 9.50 2.84
C ALA A 119 -1.40 9.08 1.67
N PRO A 120 -0.90 8.24 0.74
CA PRO A 120 -1.74 7.62 -0.30
C PRO A 120 -2.97 6.92 0.29
N GLN A 121 -4.09 6.94 -0.44
CA GLN A 121 -5.36 6.37 0.04
C GLN A 121 -5.34 4.84 -0.02
N LYS A 122 -4.69 4.27 -1.05
CA LYS A 122 -4.46 2.84 -1.15
C LYS A 122 -3.61 2.37 0.02
N PHE A 123 -4.14 1.38 0.71
CA PHE A 123 -3.50 0.71 1.83
C PHE A 123 -3.30 -0.77 1.52
N VAL A 124 -2.10 -1.27 1.79
CA VAL A 124 -1.77 -2.69 1.69
C VAL A 124 -0.96 -3.08 2.91
N LEU A 125 -1.37 -4.13 3.61
CA LEU A 125 -0.60 -4.66 4.73
C LEU A 125 0.54 -5.54 4.19
N LEU A 126 1.77 -5.25 4.62
CA LEU A 126 2.98 -5.92 4.11
C LEU A 126 3.75 -6.63 5.21
N LYS A 127 4.22 -7.84 4.91
CA LYS A 127 5.19 -8.57 5.73
C LYS A 127 6.56 -8.50 5.07
N VAL A 128 7.59 -8.18 5.86
CA VAL A 128 8.98 -8.19 5.37
C VAL A 128 9.46 -9.62 5.24
N VAL A 129 10.07 -9.94 4.09
CA VAL A 129 10.61 -11.27 3.79
C VAL A 129 12.08 -11.18 3.42
N THR A 130 12.85 -12.21 3.78
CA THR A 130 14.28 -12.28 3.45
C THR A 130 14.52 -12.81 2.03
N ASP A 131 13.61 -13.62 1.51
CA ASP A 131 13.72 -14.22 0.19
C ASP A 131 12.37 -14.40 -0.51
N CYS A 132 12.38 -14.27 -1.83
CA CYS A 132 11.27 -14.52 -2.73
C CYS A 132 11.43 -15.93 -3.29
N LYS A 133 11.06 -16.93 -2.49
CA LYS A 133 10.86 -18.31 -2.96
C LYS A 133 9.45 -18.47 -3.50
#